data_AF-A0A061A5F2-F1
#
_entry.id   AF-A0A061A5F2-F1
#
_cell.length_a   1.000
_cell.length_b   1.000
_cell.length_c   1.000
_cell.angle_alpha   90.00
_cell.angle_beta   90.00
_cell.angle_gamma   90.00
#
_symmetry.space_group_name_H-M   'P 1'
#
loop_
_entity.id
_entity.type
_entity.pdbx_description
1 polymer ?
#
loop_
_entity_poly.entity_id
_entity_poly.type
_entity_poly.pdbx_seq_one_letter_code
_entity_poly.pdbx_strand_id
1 'polypeptide(L)'
;YVNIFSSLKALFPRQGSLKGCFRNIKAMNSHIDLKRMSSSGVSYGCANDLLVAREAHFSGQSYLDLSPDNIPGLRNNFYAGFGFRTDQKNGLMFYHQAQDGVCQVFLDKGHVVVRAADSEVKTQQTYNDDNDHYVTLYSNNNG
;
A
#
# COMPACT_ATOMS: atom_id res chain seq x y z
N TYR A 1 -21.60 -21.56 12.52
CA TYR A 1 -20.22 -21.53 13.03
C TYR A 1 -19.38 -22.49 12.21
N VAL A 2 -18.49 -21.97 11.36
CA VAL A 2 -17.52 -22.81 10.63
C VAL A 2 -16.41 -23.13 11.62
N ASN A 3 -16.24 -24.41 11.95
CA ASN A 3 -15.21 -24.84 12.88
C ASN A 3 -13.88 -24.88 12.12
N ILE A 4 -13.03 -23.88 12.34
CA ILE A 4 -11.70 -23.80 11.73
C ILE A 4 -10.77 -24.75 12.50
N PHE A 5 -10.09 -25.65 11.78
CA PHE A 5 -9.09 -26.57 12.35
C PHE A 5 -8.06 -25.80 13.19
N SER A 6 -7.61 -26.39 14.31
CA SER A 6 -6.66 -25.78 15.25
C SER A 6 -5.35 -25.35 14.58
N SER A 7 -4.89 -26.07 13.56
CA SER A 7 -3.71 -25.73 12.76
C SER A 7 -3.84 -24.40 12.01
N LEU A 8 -5.05 -24.04 11.54
CA LEU A 8 -5.28 -22.76 10.86
C LEU A 8 -5.30 -21.57 11.83
N LYS A 9 -5.69 -21.79 13.09
CA LYS A 9 -5.74 -20.70 14.08
C LYS A 9 -4.35 -20.10 14.35
N ALA A 10 -3.30 -20.91 14.29
CA ALA A 10 -1.92 -20.45 14.43
C ALA A 10 -1.49 -19.54 13.26
N LEU A 11 -2.05 -19.75 12.06
CA LEU A 11 -1.73 -18.97 10.87
C LEU A 11 -2.52 -17.65 10.80
N PHE A 12 -3.69 -17.58 11.44
CA PHE A 12 -4.57 -16.40 11.43
C PHE A 12 -4.93 -15.96 12.86
N PRO A 13 -3.95 -15.52 13.68
CA PRO A 13 -4.15 -15.28 15.11
C PRO A 13 -5.04 -14.06 15.42
N ARG A 14 -5.18 -13.11 14.49
CA ARG A 14 -5.98 -11.88 14.67
C ARG A 14 -7.09 -11.71 13.63
N GLN A 15 -6.89 -12.14 12.38
CA GLN A 15 -7.87 -12.02 11.29
C GLN A 15 -7.63 -13.10 10.23
N GLY A 16 -8.71 -13.73 9.77
CA GLY A 16 -8.73 -14.64 8.61
C GLY A 16 -9.80 -14.26 7.60
N SER A 17 -10.36 -13.05 7.72
CA SER A 17 -11.35 -12.53 6.78
C SER A 17 -10.66 -12.07 5.50
N LEU A 18 -11.26 -12.38 4.35
CA LEU A 18 -10.76 -11.98 3.04
C LEU A 18 -11.63 -10.86 2.48
N LYS A 19 -11.00 -9.87 1.85
CA LYS A 19 -11.70 -8.86 1.05
C LYS A 19 -11.72 -9.31 -0.40
N GLY A 20 -12.90 -9.56 -0.95
CA GLY A 20 -13.06 -10.01 -2.33
C GLY A 20 -14.52 -10.29 -2.69
N CYS A 21 -14.74 -10.75 -3.92
CA CYS A 21 -16.05 -11.11 -4.41
C CYS A 21 -16.15 -12.62 -4.66
N PHE A 22 -17.28 -13.20 -4.26
CA PHE A 22 -17.59 -14.61 -4.50
C PHE A 22 -18.87 -14.70 -5.33
N ARG A 23 -18.89 -15.60 -6.32
CA ARG A 23 -20.07 -15.91 -7.13
C ARG A 23 -20.22 -17.41 -7.31
N ASN A 24 -21.44 -17.86 -7.59
CA ASN A 24 -21.75 -19.27 -7.86
C ASN A 24 -21.33 -20.24 -6.74
N ILE A 25 -21.51 -19.82 -5.48
CA ILE A 25 -21.14 -20.64 -4.32
C ILE A 25 -22.04 -21.88 -4.26
N LYS A 26 -21.39 -23.05 -4.11
CA LYS A 26 -22.05 -24.34 -3.97
C LYS A 26 -21.47 -25.13 -2.80
N ALA A 27 -22.31 -25.91 -2.14
CA ALA A 27 -21.89 -26.92 -1.18
C ALA A 27 -22.72 -28.19 -1.41
N MET A 28 -22.07 -29.36 -1.41
CA MET A 28 -22.73 -30.66 -1.65
C MET A 28 -23.66 -30.63 -2.89
N ASN A 29 -23.18 -30.06 -3.99
CA ASN A 29 -23.90 -29.86 -5.27
C ASN A 29 -25.11 -28.92 -5.24
N SER A 30 -25.41 -28.28 -4.12
CA SER A 30 -26.50 -27.31 -4.00
C SER A 30 -25.99 -25.87 -4.00
N HIS A 31 -26.74 -24.97 -4.64
CA HIS A 31 -26.46 -23.53 -4.60
C HIS A 31 -26.72 -22.97 -3.21
N ILE A 32 -25.81 -22.13 -2.74
CA ILE A 32 -25.93 -21.43 -1.48
C ILE A 32 -26.28 -19.97 -1.75
N ASP A 33 -27.44 -19.53 -1.28
CA ASP A 33 -27.86 -18.13 -1.37
C ASP A 33 -27.44 -17.34 -0.13
N LEU A 34 -26.29 -16.66 -0.21
CA LEU A 34 -25.79 -15.82 0.87
C LEU A 34 -26.78 -14.70 1.25
N LYS A 35 -27.69 -14.27 0.34
CA LYS A 35 -28.75 -13.25 0.60
C LYS A 35 -29.64 -13.60 1.75
N ARG A 36 -29.86 -14.89 1.97
CA ARG A 36 -30.84 -15.39 2.92
C ARG A 36 -30.19 -15.97 4.17
N MET A 37 -28.86 -15.89 4.27
CA MET A 37 -28.08 -16.42 5.38
C MET A 37 -27.63 -15.29 6.31
N SER A 38 -27.57 -15.59 7.60
CA SER A 38 -26.88 -14.72 8.55
C SER A 38 -25.39 -14.67 8.19
N SER A 39 -24.90 -13.46 7.89
CA SER A 39 -23.53 -13.20 7.46
C SER A 39 -23.04 -11.88 8.07
N SER A 40 -21.72 -11.71 8.13
CA SER A 40 -21.06 -10.49 8.62
C SER A 40 -20.06 -10.01 7.57
N GLY A 41 -20.06 -8.70 7.26
CA GLY A 41 -19.16 -8.13 6.26
C GLY A 41 -19.45 -8.56 4.81
N VAL A 42 -20.67 -9.02 4.51
CA VAL A 42 -21.10 -9.42 3.16
C VAL A 42 -22.09 -8.41 2.60
N SER A 43 -21.83 -7.93 1.38
CA SER A 43 -22.71 -7.07 0.59
C SER A 43 -23.03 -7.72 -0.75
N TYR A 44 -24.11 -7.27 -1.42
CA TYR A 44 -24.53 -7.80 -2.72
C TYR A 44 -24.08 -6.91 -3.87
N GLY A 45 -23.57 -7.53 -4.92
CA GLY A 45 -22.88 -6.86 -6.02
C GLY A 45 -21.37 -6.93 -5.83
N CYS A 46 -20.65 -6.80 -6.95
CA CYS A 46 -19.20 -6.74 -6.97
C CYS A 46 -18.80 -5.55 -7.83
N ALA A 47 -18.77 -4.38 -7.21
CA ALA A 47 -18.33 -3.17 -7.88
C ALA A 47 -16.79 -3.13 -7.86
N ASN A 48 -16.17 -2.90 -9.03
CA ASN A 48 -14.71 -3.00 -9.19
C ASN A 48 -13.96 -1.98 -8.32
N ASP A 49 -14.56 -0.83 -8.05
CA ASP A 49 -14.06 0.21 -7.17
C ASP A 49 -13.88 -0.27 -5.72
N LEU A 50 -14.70 -1.22 -5.26
CA LEU A 50 -14.56 -1.82 -3.92
C LEU A 50 -13.32 -2.70 -3.77
N LEU A 51 -12.75 -3.17 -4.89
CA LEU A 51 -11.58 -4.05 -4.91
C LEU A 51 -10.25 -3.29 -5.00
N VAL A 52 -10.26 -1.97 -5.15
CA VAL A 52 -9.04 -1.17 -5.21
C VAL A 52 -8.34 -1.22 -3.85
N ALA A 53 -7.09 -1.71 -3.85
CA ALA A 53 -6.19 -1.66 -2.71
C ALA A 53 -5.39 -0.35 -2.76
N ARG A 54 -5.34 0.37 -1.64
CA ARG A 54 -4.60 1.64 -1.50
C ARG A 54 -3.53 1.60 -0.40
N GLU A 55 -3.37 0.44 0.23
CA GLU A 55 -2.46 0.21 1.34
C GLU A 55 -1.77 -1.14 1.13
N ALA A 56 -0.49 -1.20 1.50
CA ALA A 56 0.31 -2.40 1.49
C ALA A 56 1.22 -2.40 2.71
N HIS A 57 1.45 -3.57 3.30
CA HIS A 57 2.38 -3.76 4.41
C HIS A 57 3.63 -4.47 3.94
N PHE A 58 4.79 -3.94 4.31
CA PHE A 58 6.10 -4.49 3.96
C PHE A 58 6.82 -4.95 5.21
N SER A 59 7.39 -6.15 5.18
CA SER A 59 8.25 -6.69 6.26
C SER A 59 9.73 -6.31 6.10
N GLY A 60 10.06 -5.53 5.05
CA GLY A 60 11.43 -5.10 4.73
C GLY A 60 12.19 -6.02 3.76
N GLN A 61 11.60 -7.13 3.32
CA GLN A 61 12.24 -8.10 2.39
C GLN A 61 11.56 -8.16 1.01
N SER A 62 10.76 -7.14 0.68
CA SER A 62 9.98 -7.09 -0.56
C SER A 62 9.77 -5.66 -1.01
N TYR A 63 9.26 -5.50 -2.23
CA TYR A 63 8.84 -4.23 -2.79
C TYR A 63 7.55 -4.44 -3.60
N LEU A 64 6.89 -3.33 -3.91
CA LEU A 64 5.77 -3.29 -4.84
C LEU A 64 6.19 -2.42 -6.02
N ASP A 65 6.05 -2.95 -7.22
CA ASP A 65 6.30 -2.21 -8.45
C ASP A 65 4.97 -1.76 -9.07
N LEU A 66 4.95 -0.52 -9.56
CA LEU A 66 3.83 0.10 -10.23
C LEU A 66 4.37 0.71 -11.52
N SER A 67 3.70 0.44 -12.63
CA SER A 67 4.08 0.98 -13.94
C SER A 67 3.00 1.95 -14.47
N PRO A 68 2.87 3.15 -13.87
CA PRO A 68 1.97 4.16 -14.40
C PRO A 68 2.51 4.74 -15.71
N ASP A 69 1.62 4.99 -16.66
CA ASP A 69 1.96 5.65 -17.92
C ASP A 69 1.95 7.18 -17.77
N ASN A 70 2.62 7.87 -18.70
CA ASN A 70 2.56 9.33 -18.87
C ASN A 70 3.04 10.14 -17.65
N ILE A 71 4.02 9.62 -16.90
CA ILE A 71 4.66 10.37 -15.82
C ILE A 71 5.68 11.36 -16.41
N PRO A 72 5.62 12.66 -16.06
CA PRO A 72 6.59 13.64 -16.54
C PRO A 72 7.98 13.38 -15.95
N GLY A 73 9.02 13.87 -16.65
CA GLY A 73 10.38 13.92 -16.09
C GLY A 73 10.46 14.81 -14.85
N LEU A 74 11.48 14.59 -14.02
CA LEU A 74 11.69 15.27 -12.74
C LEU A 74 11.77 16.80 -12.88
N ARG A 75 12.28 17.29 -14.01
CA ARG A 75 12.39 18.73 -14.31
C ARG A 75 11.10 19.33 -14.90
N ASN A 76 10.12 18.50 -15.24
CA ASN A 76 8.87 18.93 -15.88
C ASN A 76 7.65 18.83 -14.94
N ASN A 77 7.66 19.58 -13.84
CA ASN A 77 6.56 19.62 -12.86
C ASN A 77 6.17 18.22 -12.32
N PHE A 78 7.17 17.40 -11.99
CA PHE A 78 6.96 16.10 -11.38
C PHE A 78 6.32 16.26 -10.00
N TYR A 79 5.31 15.44 -9.72
CA TYR A 79 4.59 15.45 -8.46
C TYR A 79 4.30 14.01 -8.04
N ALA A 80 4.58 13.69 -6.78
CA ALA A 80 4.17 12.42 -6.18
C ALA A 80 3.82 12.63 -4.71
N GLY A 81 3.05 11.69 -4.17
CA GLY A 81 2.78 11.65 -2.74
C GLY A 81 2.28 10.28 -2.30
N PHE A 82 2.57 9.95 -1.04
CA PHE A 82 2.13 8.70 -0.43
C PHE A 82 2.07 8.83 1.08
N GLY A 83 1.19 8.03 1.69
CA GLY A 83 1.13 7.87 3.14
C GLY A 83 2.08 6.77 3.61
N PHE A 84 2.66 6.92 4.79
CA PHE A 84 3.47 5.89 5.41
C PHE A 84 3.30 5.89 6.93
N ARG A 85 3.52 4.72 7.54
CA ARG A 85 3.56 4.48 8.98
C ARG A 85 4.64 3.43 9.24
N THR A 86 5.59 3.73 10.11
CA THR A 86 6.69 2.81 10.41
C THR A 86 7.39 3.17 11.71
N ASP A 87 7.98 2.17 12.37
CA ASP A 87 8.93 2.31 13.47
C ASP A 87 10.40 2.21 13.01
N GLN A 88 10.61 1.85 11.73
CA GLN A 88 11.94 1.66 11.15
C GLN A 88 12.66 2.99 10.98
N LYS A 89 13.92 3.05 11.42
CA LYS A 89 14.74 4.26 11.31
C LYS A 89 15.33 4.48 9.92
N ASN A 90 15.49 3.42 9.14
CA ASN A 90 16.08 3.48 7.82
C ASN A 90 15.29 2.60 6.86
N GLY A 91 15.12 3.04 5.62
CA GLY A 91 14.46 2.26 4.59
C GLY A 91 14.02 3.08 3.39
N LEU A 92 14.08 2.48 2.21
CA LEU A 92 13.53 3.06 0.98
C LEU A 92 12.01 2.94 1.00
N MET A 93 11.31 4.05 0.77
CA MET A 93 9.84 4.08 0.77
C MET A 93 9.27 4.34 -0.63
N PHE A 94 10.00 5.07 -1.47
CA PHE A 94 9.60 5.38 -2.84
C PHE A 94 10.82 5.40 -3.76
N TYR A 95 10.66 4.87 -4.96
CA TYR A 95 11.66 4.90 -6.03
C TYR A 95 10.95 5.12 -7.36
N HIS A 96 11.40 6.10 -8.13
CA HIS A 96 10.94 6.33 -9.49
C HIS A 96 12.13 6.63 -10.40
N GLN A 97 12.28 5.84 -11.46
CA GLN A 97 13.22 6.08 -12.54
C GLN A 97 12.53 6.93 -13.61
N ALA A 98 12.91 8.21 -13.70
CA ALA A 98 12.50 9.08 -14.80
C ALA A 98 13.57 9.08 -15.91
N GLN A 99 13.25 9.73 -17.02
CA GLN A 99 14.16 9.89 -18.16
C GLN A 99 15.36 10.79 -17.82
N ASP A 100 15.16 11.77 -16.93
CA ASP A 100 16.09 12.83 -16.58
C ASP A 100 16.68 12.68 -15.16
N GLY A 101 16.46 11.52 -14.51
CA GLY A 101 17.05 11.22 -13.21
C GLY A 101 16.26 10.20 -12.40
N VAL A 102 16.69 10.04 -11.15
CA VAL A 102 16.01 9.17 -10.17
C VAL A 102 15.38 10.05 -9.10
N CYS A 103 14.14 9.74 -8.72
CA CYS A 103 13.51 10.27 -7.53
C CYS A 103 13.36 9.17 -6.48
N GLN A 104 13.81 9.43 -5.26
CA GLN A 104 13.73 8.52 -4.12
C GLN A 104 13.23 9.27 -2.89
N VAL A 105 12.42 8.57 -2.10
CA VAL A 105 12.10 8.97 -0.72
C VAL A 105 12.47 7.83 0.21
N PHE A 106 13.27 8.14 1.22
CA PHE A 106 13.75 7.15 2.19
C PHE A 106 13.88 7.76 3.59
N LEU A 107 13.94 6.89 4.59
CA LEU A 107 14.29 7.26 5.95
C LEU A 107 15.80 7.11 6.16
N ASP A 108 16.42 8.13 6.75
CA ASP A 108 17.78 8.10 7.29
C ASP A 108 17.76 8.57 8.74
N LYS A 109 18.01 7.64 9.66
CA LYS A 109 17.93 7.84 11.12
C LYS A 109 16.59 8.45 11.56
N GLY A 110 15.50 8.05 10.92
CA GLY A 110 14.14 8.49 11.20
C GLY A 110 13.72 9.77 10.47
N HIS A 111 14.64 10.48 9.84
CA HIS A 111 14.34 11.66 9.04
C HIS A 111 13.91 11.23 7.63
N VAL A 112 12.85 11.84 7.11
CA VAL A 112 12.48 11.72 5.70
C VAL A 112 13.50 12.49 4.87
N VAL A 113 14.09 11.80 3.89
CA VAL A 113 14.99 12.35 2.87
C VAL A 113 14.34 12.15 1.51
N VAL A 114 14.28 13.22 0.72
CA VAL A 114 13.86 13.20 -0.68
C VAL A 114 15.07 13.54 -1.53
N ARG A 115 15.42 12.68 -2.48
CA ARG A 115 16.44 12.93 -3.50
C ARG A 115 15.78 12.89 -4.87
N ALA A 116 15.94 13.94 -5.66
CA ALA A 116 15.40 14.03 -7.00
C ALA A 116 16.47 14.58 -7.94
N ALA A 117 16.94 13.75 -8.88
CA ALA A 117 18.12 14.04 -9.69
C ALA A 117 19.32 14.45 -8.81
N ASP A 118 19.75 15.71 -8.91
CA ASP A 118 20.90 16.26 -8.19
C ASP A 118 20.52 17.02 -6.89
N SER A 119 19.22 17.15 -6.61
CA SER A 119 18.70 17.84 -5.43
C SER A 119 18.40 16.86 -4.29
N GLU A 120 18.67 17.29 -3.06
CA GLU A 120 18.32 16.55 -1.85
C GLU A 120 17.74 17.50 -0.80
N VAL A 121 16.64 17.09 -0.18
CA VAL A 121 16.08 17.74 1.00
C VAL A 121 15.85 16.73 2.10
N LYS A 122 16.09 17.17 3.34
CA LYS A 122 15.97 16.36 4.54
C LYS A 122 15.15 17.09 5.59
N THR A 123 14.22 16.38 6.19
CA THR A 123 13.41 16.89 7.30
C THR A 123 14.27 17.08 8.56
N GLN A 124 13.97 18.12 9.34
CA GLN A 124 14.64 18.37 10.63
C GLN A 124 14.13 17.45 11.73
N GLN A 125 12.86 17.04 11.66
CA GLN A 125 12.23 16.12 12.60
C GLN A 125 12.27 14.69 12.08
N THR A 126 12.04 13.74 12.98
CA THR A 126 11.91 12.32 12.68
C THR A 126 10.44 11.92 12.58
N TYR A 127 10.12 10.94 11.74
CA TYR A 127 8.74 10.51 11.44
C TYR A 127 8.56 8.97 11.51
N ASN A 128 9.44 8.28 12.23
CA ASN A 128 9.37 6.82 12.47
C ASN A 128 8.71 6.49 13.83
N ASP A 129 7.63 7.18 14.17
CA ASP A 129 6.94 7.11 15.46
C ASP A 129 5.72 6.16 15.47
N ASP A 130 5.58 5.34 14.42
CA ASP A 130 4.42 4.46 14.20
C ASP A 130 3.06 5.20 14.13
N ASN A 131 3.07 6.50 13.80
CA ASN A 131 1.87 7.24 13.41
C ASN A 131 1.76 7.37 11.88
N ASP A 132 0.55 7.69 11.40
CA ASP A 132 0.31 7.93 9.98
C ASP A 132 0.85 9.30 9.55
N HIS A 133 1.73 9.31 8.56
CA HIS A 133 2.29 10.51 7.94
C HIS A 133 2.02 10.52 6.45
N TYR A 134 2.06 11.70 5.83
CA TYR A 134 1.93 11.86 4.38
C TYR A 134 3.07 12.72 3.84
N VAL A 135 3.74 12.23 2.81
CA VAL A 135 4.79 12.97 2.09
C VAL A 135 4.25 13.37 0.74
N THR A 136 4.47 14.64 0.39
CA THR A 136 4.27 15.17 -0.94
C THR A 136 5.59 15.74 -1.42
N LEU A 137 5.96 15.44 -2.66
CA LEU A 137 7.13 15.99 -3.33
C LEU A 137 6.70 16.64 -4.64
N TYR A 138 7.34 17.76 -4.94
CA TYR A 138 7.17 18.50 -6.18
C TYR A 138 8.56 18.91 -6.67
N SER A 139 8.82 18.70 -7.96
CA SER A 139 10.09 19.02 -8.60
C SER A 139 9.82 19.63 -9.97
N ASN A 140 10.61 20.65 -10.32
CA ASN A 140 10.56 21.30 -11.63
C ASN A 140 11.97 21.75 -12.05
N ASN A 141 12.06 22.53 -13.12
CA ASN A 141 13.34 23.03 -13.65
C ASN A 141 14.17 23.86 -12.65
N ASN A 142 13.58 24.34 -11.55
CA ASN A 142 14.27 25.15 -10.54
C ASN A 142 14.87 24.31 -9.40
N GLY A 143 14.67 22.99 -9.41
CA GLY A 143 15.06 22.09 -8.32
C GLY A 143 13.98 21.90 -7.27
#